data_AF-A0A852UIS7-F1
#
_entry.id   AF-A0A852UIS7-F1
#
_cell.length_a   1.000
_cell.length_b   1.000
_cell.length_c   1.000
_cell.angle_alpha   90.00
_cell.angle_beta   90.00
_cell.angle_gamma   90.00
#
_symmetry.space_group_name_H-M   'P 1'
#
loop_
_entity.id
_entity.type
_entity.pdbx_description
1 polymer ?
#
loop_
_entity_poly.entity_id
_entity_poly.type
_entity_poly.pdbx_seq_one_letter_code
_entity_poly.pdbx_strand_id
1 'polypeptide(L)'
;MNESNKQTVATLAYISVERIMGWYDQKTKRTVHNIHLYTDSISTSKNDFGLEHVHDMSYKPFSSGSGFFYLHTSQGVFTYEVDTDPAKFIHAYKNLRG
;
A
#
# COMPACT_ATOMS: atom_id res chain seq x y z
N MET A 1 3.67 19.09 -19.50
CA MET A 1 3.05 17.78 -19.18
C MET A 1 2.15 18.05 -17.99
N ASN A 2 0.84 18.13 -18.20
CA ASN A 2 -0.08 18.69 -17.22
C ASN A 2 -0.34 17.64 -16.13
N GLU A 3 0.16 17.88 -14.93
CA GLU A 3 -0.26 17.17 -13.72
C GLU A 3 -1.68 17.64 -13.36
N SER A 4 -2.66 17.12 -14.08
CA SER A 4 -4.06 17.31 -13.74
C SER A 4 -4.34 16.57 -12.43
N ASN A 5 -4.71 17.32 -11.39
CA ASN A 5 -5.26 16.88 -10.10
C ASN A 5 -5.86 15.47 -10.14
N LYS A 6 -5.06 14.45 -9.86
CA LYS A 6 -5.53 13.07 -9.79
C LYS A 6 -6.24 12.91 -8.47
N GLN A 7 -7.58 12.87 -8.50
CA GLN A 7 -8.35 12.67 -7.28
C GLN A 7 -8.18 11.24 -6.79
N THR A 8 -7.78 11.08 -5.54
CA THR A 8 -7.67 9.77 -4.89
C THR A 8 -9.05 9.20 -4.63
N VAL A 9 -9.27 7.94 -5.00
CA VAL A 9 -10.50 7.17 -4.77
C VAL A 9 -10.53 6.60 -3.35
N ALA A 10 -9.39 6.06 -2.89
CA ALA A 10 -9.23 5.54 -1.54
C ALA A 10 -7.76 5.66 -1.07
N THR A 11 -7.55 5.76 0.23
CA THR A 11 -6.22 5.80 0.85
C THR A 11 -6.14 4.76 1.96
N LEU A 12 -4.98 4.11 2.09
CA LEU A 12 -4.67 3.15 3.14
C LEU A 12 -3.29 3.46 3.72
N ALA A 13 -3.19 3.61 5.05
CA ALA A 13 -1.91 3.82 5.72
C ALA A 13 -1.13 2.50 5.84
N TYR A 14 0.19 2.56 5.69
CA TYR A 14 1.09 1.44 5.96
C TYR A 14 2.37 1.87 6.66
N ILE A 15 3.01 0.92 7.33
CA ILE A 15 4.24 1.11 8.08
C ILE A 15 5.41 0.54 7.26
N SER A 16 6.43 1.36 7.05
CA SER A 16 7.74 0.92 6.58
C SER A 16 8.71 0.86 7.76
N VAL A 17 9.54 -0.18 7.79
CA VAL A 17 10.56 -0.38 8.82
C VAL A 17 11.93 -0.29 8.16
N GLU A 18 12.67 0.77 8.48
CA GLU A 18 14.01 0.99 7.95
C GLU A 18 15.05 0.74 9.06
N ARG A 19 15.98 -0.18 8.79
CA ARG A 19 17.12 -0.43 9.67
C ARG A 19 18.21 0.59 9.37
N ILE A 20 18.51 1.43 10.34
CA ILE A 20 19.64 2.35 10.30
C ILE A 20 20.77 1.68 11.07
N MET A 21 21.81 1.21 10.36
CA MET A 21 23.03 0.70 10.97
C MET A 21 23.86 1.90 11.45
N GLY A 22 23.83 2.16 12.76
CA GLY A 22 24.81 3.05 13.38
C GLY A 22 26.13 2.33 13.63
N TRP A 23 27.21 3.08 13.80
CA TRP A 23 28.56 2.55 14.03
C TRP A 23 28.67 1.69 15.32
N TYR A 24 27.73 1.87 16.27
CA TYR A 24 27.70 1.14 17.54
C TYR A 24 26.34 0.50 17.88
N ASP A 25 25.23 0.98 17.32
CA ASP A 25 23.86 0.49 17.61
C ASP A 25 23.03 0.28 16.33
N GLN A 26 22.19 -0.76 16.33
CA GLN A 26 21.11 -0.91 15.34
C GLN A 26 19.89 -0.12 15.80
N LYS A 27 19.53 0.94 15.08
CA LYS A 27 18.27 1.68 15.31
C LYS A 27 17.26 1.34 14.24
N THR A 28 16.04 1.02 14.66
CA THR A 28 14.91 0.76 13.76
C THR A 28 14.05 2.01 13.71
N LYS A 29 13.83 2.57 12.51
CA LYS A 29 12.90 3.67 12.30
C LYS A 29 11.62 3.12 11.66
N ARG A 30 10.48 3.29 12.35
CA ARG A 30 9.15 3.05 11.78
C ARG A 30 8.64 4.35 11.17
N THR A 31 8.22 4.31 9.92
CA THR A 31 7.65 5.46 9.21
C THR A 31 6.29 5.09 8.64
N VAL A 32 5.29 5.96 8.85
CA VAL A 32 3.96 5.79 8.27
C VAL A 32 3.92 6.45 6.90
N HIS A 33 3.39 5.72 5.93
CA HIS A 33 3.17 6.15 4.55
C HIS A 33 1.75 5.83 4.13
N ASN A 34 1.37 6.30 2.94
CA ASN A 34 0.07 6.05 2.35
C ASN A 34 0.20 5.25 1.06
N ILE A 35 -0.74 4.34 0.85
CA ILE A 35 -1.11 3.76 -0.44
C ILE A 35 -2.32 4.55 -0.94
N HIS A 36 -2.21 5.11 -2.14
CA HIS A 36 -3.27 5.86 -2.80
C HIS A 36 -3.80 5.07 -3.99
N LEU A 37 -5.11 4.84 -4.01
CA LEU A 37 -5.82 4.30 -5.16
C LEU A 37 -6.34 5.47 -6.01
N TYR A 38 -5.94 5.51 -7.27
CA TYR A 38 -6.50 6.37 -8.30
C TYR A 38 -7.35 5.54 -9.26
N THR A 39 -8.00 6.19 -10.22
CA THR A 39 -8.89 5.55 -11.20
C THR A 39 -8.18 4.56 -12.14
N ASP A 40 -6.86 4.69 -12.29
CA ASP A 40 -6.00 4.00 -13.27
C ASP A 40 -4.67 3.52 -12.64
N SER A 41 -4.35 3.90 -11.41
CA SER A 41 -3.12 3.48 -10.75
C SER A 41 -3.23 3.32 -9.23
N ILE A 42 -2.25 2.65 -8.64
CA ILE A 42 -2.00 2.62 -7.20
C ILE A 42 -0.60 3.16 -6.94
N SER A 43 -0.49 4.13 -6.06
CA SER A 43 0.78 4.75 -5.70
C SER A 43 1.12 4.51 -4.25
N THR A 44 2.38 4.22 -3.98
CA THR A 44 2.95 4.08 -2.62
C THR A 44 4.14 5.02 -2.47
N SER A 45 4.80 5.03 -1.31
CA SER A 45 6.00 5.88 -1.15
C SER A 45 7.19 5.42 -1.99
N LYS A 46 7.17 4.21 -2.58
CA LYS A 46 8.31 3.61 -3.29
C LYS A 46 8.00 3.16 -4.72
N ASN A 47 6.74 2.90 -5.03
CA ASN A 47 6.32 2.31 -6.30
C ASN A 47 4.99 2.89 -6.77
N ASP A 48 4.82 2.94 -8.09
CA ASP A 48 3.57 3.22 -8.79
C ASP A 48 3.19 2.00 -9.65
N PHE A 49 1.93 1.60 -9.58
CA PHE A 49 1.38 0.44 -10.27
C PHE A 49 0.19 0.86 -11.13
N GLY A 50 0.25 0.67 -12.45
CA GLY A 50 -0.96 0.76 -13.29
C GLY A 50 -1.97 -0.32 -12.89
N LEU A 51 -3.26 0.02 -12.81
CA LEU A 51 -4.31 -0.94 -12.40
C LEU A 51 -4.40 -2.14 -13.35
N GLU A 52 -4.03 -1.98 -14.62
CA GLU A 52 -3.90 -3.05 -15.60
C GLU A 52 -2.89 -4.14 -15.18
N HIS A 53 -1.92 -3.79 -14.34
CA HIS A 53 -0.90 -4.69 -13.80
C HIS A 53 -1.21 -5.18 -12.38
N VAL A 54 -2.32 -4.75 -11.79
CA VAL A 54 -2.79 -5.21 -10.47
C VAL A 54 -3.86 -6.28 -10.68
N HIS A 55 -3.61 -7.48 -10.17
CA HIS A 55 -4.46 -8.65 -10.35
C HIS A 55 -5.44 -8.84 -9.20
N ASP A 56 -5.00 -8.64 -7.96
CA ASP A 56 -5.82 -8.81 -6.76
C ASP A 56 -5.22 -8.09 -5.54
N MET A 57 -6.01 -7.98 -4.48
CA MET A 57 -5.61 -7.49 -3.17
C MET A 57 -6.14 -8.41 -2.07
N SER A 58 -5.29 -8.75 -1.12
CA SER A 58 -5.70 -9.57 0.02
C SER A 58 -5.17 -9.01 1.34
N TYR A 59 -5.86 -9.34 2.43
CA TYR A 59 -5.50 -8.90 3.76
C TYR A 59 -5.45 -10.10 4.71
N LYS A 60 -4.34 -10.19 5.45
CA LYS A 60 -4.15 -11.19 6.51
C LYS A 60 -4.04 -10.46 7.85
N PRO A 61 -5.09 -10.47 8.69
CA PRO A 61 -5.07 -9.82 9.99
C PRO A 61 -4.16 -10.55 10.97
N PHE A 62 -3.59 -9.80 11.91
CA PHE A 62 -2.99 -10.27 13.15
C PHE A 62 -4.00 -10.15 14.30
N SER A 63 -3.69 -10.70 15.47
CA SER A 63 -4.55 -10.61 16.65
C SER A 63 -4.75 -9.18 17.18
N SER A 64 -3.90 -8.23 16.79
CA SER A 64 -3.86 -6.85 17.30
C SER A 64 -4.62 -5.83 16.43
N GLY A 65 -5.34 -6.24 15.39
CA GLY A 65 -6.03 -5.34 14.46
C GLY A 65 -5.14 -4.73 13.37
N SER A 66 -3.82 -4.93 13.47
CA SER A 66 -2.88 -4.76 12.36
C SER A 66 -2.83 -6.03 11.50
N GLY A 67 -2.19 -5.97 10.33
CA GLY A 67 -2.01 -7.14 9.48
C GLY A 67 -1.14 -6.86 8.26
N PHE A 68 -1.04 -7.86 7.40
CA PHE A 68 -0.40 -7.70 6.10
C PHE A 68 -1.44 -7.47 5.01
N PHE A 69 -1.28 -6.35 4.30
CA PHE A 69 -1.95 -6.07 3.04
C PHE A 69 -1.04 -6.50 1.90
N TYR A 70 -1.54 -7.37 1.02
CA TYR A 70 -0.83 -7.89 -0.13
C TYR A 70 -1.42 -7.31 -1.41
N LEU A 71 -0.56 -6.70 -2.22
CA LEU A 71 -0.86 -6.24 -3.57
C LEU A 71 -0.28 -7.23 -4.57
N HIS A 72 -1.15 -7.99 -5.24
CA HIS A 72 -0.75 -8.98 -6.24
C HIS A 72 -0.66 -8.29 -7.60
N THR A 73 0.54 -8.25 -8.17
CA THR A 73 0.82 -7.57 -9.45
C THR A 73 1.48 -8.51 -10.45
N SER A 74 1.56 -8.09 -11.71
CA SER A 74 2.28 -8.81 -12.77
C SER A 74 3.78 -8.95 -12.49
N GLN A 75 4.34 -8.13 -11.62
CA GLN A 75 5.76 -8.14 -11.23
C GLN A 75 6.01 -8.90 -9.92
N GLY A 76 4.96 -9.47 -9.32
CA GLY A 76 5.03 -10.19 -8.06
C GLY A 76 4.11 -9.61 -6.98
N VAL A 77 4.31 -10.05 -5.74
CA VAL A 77 3.48 -9.68 -4.59
C VAL A 77 4.21 -8.66 -3.73
N PHE A 78 3.62 -7.48 -3.56
CA PHE A 78 4.11 -6.45 -2.65
C PHE A 78 3.35 -6.53 -1.33
N THR A 79 4.08 -6.53 -0.22
CA THR A 79 3.52 -6.69 1.13
C THR A 79 3.70 -5.42 1.94
N TYR A 80 2.63 -4.99 2.60
CA TYR A 80 2.59 -3.79 3.43
C TYR A 80 2.03 -4.13 4.80
N GLU A 81 2.73 -3.74 5.87
CA GLU A 81 2.19 -3.81 7.24
C GLU A 81 1.21 -2.64 7.42
N VAL A 82 -0.05 -2.95 7.71
CA VAL A 82 -1.11 -1.95 7.92
C VAL A 82 -1.65 -2.08 9.34
N ASP A 83 -1.98 -0.97 9.97
CA ASP A 83 -2.52 -0.88 11.34
C ASP A 83 -4.03 -0.60 11.36
N THR A 84 -4.67 -0.58 10.19
CA THR A 84 -6.09 -0.35 9.99
C THR A 84 -6.69 -1.39 9.06
N ASP A 85 -8.00 -1.63 9.18
CA ASP A 85 -8.73 -2.55 8.31
C ASP A 85 -8.77 -2.01 6.85
N PRO A 86 -8.16 -2.73 5.88
CA PRO A 86 -8.11 -2.28 4.50
C PRO A 86 -9.39 -2.57 3.70
N ALA A 87 -10.46 -3.10 4.33
CA ALA A 87 -11.67 -3.49 3.63
C ALA A 87 -12.20 -2.37 2.71
N LYS A 88 -12.30 -1.12 3.18
CA LYS A 88 -12.77 0.01 2.34
C LYS A 88 -11.90 0.22 1.10
N PHE A 89 -10.59 0.08 1.23
CA PHE A 89 -9.65 0.21 0.12
C PHE A 89 -9.83 -0.92 -0.91
N ILE A 90 -9.96 -2.16 -0.44
CA ILE A 90 -10.18 -3.34 -1.31
C ILE A 90 -11.52 -3.22 -2.04
N HIS A 91 -12.59 -2.80 -1.36
CA HIS A 91 -13.89 -2.59 -2.00
C HIS A 91 -13.83 -1.49 -3.06
N ALA A 92 -13.13 -0.38 -2.79
CA ALA A 92 -12.94 0.67 -3.78
C ALA A 92 -12.22 0.18 -5.04
N TYR A 93 -11.16 -0.63 -4.88
CA TYR A 93 -10.48 -1.26 -6.02
C TYR A 93 -11.40 -2.19 -6.81
N LYS A 94 -12.17 -3.04 -6.13
CA LYS A 94 -13.13 -3.94 -6.79
C LYS A 94 -14.19 -3.17 -7.60
N ASN A 95 -14.72 -2.09 -7.04
CA ASN A 95 -15.68 -1.23 -7.73
C ASN A 95 -15.11 -0.57 -9.00
N LEU A 96 -13.80 -0.31 -9.07
CA LEU A 96 -13.15 0.21 -10.28
C LEU A 96 -12.95 -0.87 -11.36
N ARG A 97 -12.87 -2.15 -10.98
CA ARG A 97 -12.58 -3.26 -11.90
C ARG A 97 -13.84 -3.86 -12.54
N GLY A 98 -15.02 -3.60 -11.98
CA GLY A 98 -16.30 -4.14 -12.46
C GLY A 98 -16.67 -5.45 -11.78
#